data_AF-A0A314V446-F1
#
_entry.id   AF-A0A314V446-F1
#
_cell.length_a   1.000
_cell.length_b   1.000
_cell.length_c   1.000
_cell.angle_alpha   90.00
_cell.angle_beta   90.00
_cell.angle_gamma   90.00
#
_symmetry.space_group_name_H-M   'P 1'
#
loop_
_entity.id
_entity.type
_entity.pdbx_description
1 polymer ?
#
loop_
_entity_poly.entity_id
_entity_poly.type
_entity_poly.pdbx_seq_one_letter_code
_entity_poly.pdbx_strand_id
1 'polypeptide(L)' 'MGDGRGKAVCGQEALDLLNCVTQSPFDQEKCVLLLNSLRECVLNKKVKKFSLADQEQKDAKPIDKKA' A
#
# COMPACT_ATOMS: atom_id res chain seq x y z
N MET A 1 22.38 -9.83 -3.21
CA MET A 1 21.31 -9.17 -4.01
C MET A 1 20.21 -10.18 -4.25
N GLY A 2 19.02 -9.92 -3.74
CA GLY A 2 17.88 -10.82 -3.88
C GLY A 2 16.66 -10.26 -3.17
N ASP A 3 16.34 -8.98 -3.43
CA ASP A 3 15.11 -8.39 -2.92
C ASP A 3 13.95 -8.83 -3.82
N GLY A 4 13.01 -9.55 -3.21
CA GLY A 4 11.91 -10.23 -3.88
C GLY A 4 11.08 -9.26 -4.70
N ARG A 5 11.19 -9.37 -6.03
CA ARG A 5 10.33 -8.69 -7.01
C ARG A 5 8.92 -9.28 -6.99
N GLY A 6 8.22 -9.18 -5.86
CA GLY A 6 6.79 -8.97 -5.90
C GLY A 6 6.60 -7.55 -6.41
N LYS A 7 6.32 -7.36 -7.69
CA LYS A 7 6.04 -6.03 -8.26
C LYS A 7 4.80 -5.50 -7.54
N ALA A 8 4.99 -4.72 -6.47
CA ALA A 8 3.91 -4.14 -5.70
C ALA A 8 3.07 -3.31 -6.67
N VAL A 9 1.84 -3.75 -6.89
CA VAL A 9 0.92 -3.11 -7.82
C VAL A 9 0.64 -1.71 -7.26
N CYS A 10 0.95 -0.68 -8.06
CA CYS A 10 0.89 0.74 -7.67
C CYS A 10 1.85 1.16 -6.55
N GLY A 11 2.87 0.35 -6.23
CA GLY A 11 3.82 0.65 -5.16
C GLY A 11 4.72 1.85 -5.45
N GLN A 12 5.03 2.10 -6.72
CA GLN A 12 5.82 3.27 -7.13
C GLN A 12 5.05 4.57 -6.88
N GLU A 13 3.80 4.65 -7.35
CA GLU A 13 2.91 5.80 -7.08
C GLU A 13 2.72 6.06 -5.58
N ALA A 14 2.63 5.00 -4.76
CA ALA A 14 2.54 5.14 -3.30
C ALA A 14 3.83 5.70 -2.70
N LEU A 15 4.99 5.23 -3.15
CA LEU A 15 6.30 5.70 -2.70
C LEU A 15 6.53 7.16 -3.10
N ASP A 16 6.18 7.54 -4.32
CA ASP A 16 6.25 8.93 -4.81
C ASP A 16 5.36 9.87 -3.99
N LEU A 17 4.13 9.45 -3.67
CA LEU A 17 3.23 10.23 -2.80
C LEU A 17 3.82 10.41 -1.39
N LEU A 18 4.38 9.35 -0.80
CA LEU A 18 5.03 9.40 0.51
C LEU A 18 6.25 10.34 0.49
N ASN A 19 7.07 10.27 -0.56
CA ASN A 19 8.18 11.20 -0.72
C ASN A 19 7.71 12.65 -0.92
N CYS A 20 6.57 12.86 -1.58
CA CYS A 20 5.98 14.19 -1.75
C CYS A 20 5.58 14.83 -0.42
N VAL A 21 4.90 14.09 0.45
CA VAL A 21 4.49 14.64 1.76
C VAL A 21 5.66 14.91 2.70
N THR A 22 6.79 14.24 2.51
CA THR A 22 8.02 14.50 3.29
C THR A 22 8.88 15.64 2.74
N GLN A 23 8.61 16.12 1.53
CA GLN A 23 9.35 17.25 0.95
C GLN A 23 9.01 18.55 1.69
N SER A 24 10.03 19.39 1.86
CA SER A 24 9.91 20.74 2.41
C SER A 24 10.56 21.72 1.44
N PRO A 25 9.82 22.71 0.90
CA PRO A 25 8.44 23.08 1.22
C PRO A 25 7.41 22.03 0.77
N PHE A 26 6.27 21.99 1.47
CA PHE A 26 5.18 21.07 1.15
C PHE A 26 4.41 21.56 -0.08
N ASP A 27 4.53 20.85 -1.19
CA ASP A 27 3.82 21.13 -2.44
C ASP A 27 2.51 20.34 -2.51
N GLN A 28 1.45 20.88 -1.92
CA GLN A 28 0.13 20.23 -1.87
C GLN A 28 -0.37 19.82 -3.26
N GLU A 29 -0.26 20.69 -4.25
CA GLU A 29 -0.76 20.45 -5.60
C GLU A 29 -0.05 19.26 -6.27
N LYS A 30 1.28 19.20 -6.11
CA LYS A 30 2.11 18.09 -6.59
C LYS A 30 1.73 16.77 -5.91
N CYS A 31 1.48 16.78 -4.61
CA CYS A 31 1.10 15.57 -3.88
C CYS A 31 -0.33 15.12 -4.24
N VAL A 32 -1.24 16.05 -4.51
CA VAL A 32 -2.60 15.73 -4.98
C VAL A 32 -2.57 15.09 -6.38
N LEU A 33 -1.68 15.52 -7.27
CA LEU A 33 -1.48 14.87 -8.57
C LEU A 33 -1.01 13.42 -8.40
N LEU A 34 -0.01 13.18 -7.54
CA LEU A 34 0.48 11.83 -7.24
C LEU A 34 -0.59 10.95 -6.60
N LEU A 35 -1.43 11.52 -5.73
CA LEU A 35 -2.58 10.83 -5.14
C LEU A 35 -3.60 10.39 -6.21
N ASN A 36 -3.90 11.25 -7.19
CA ASN A 36 -4.81 10.92 -8.28
C ASN A 36 -4.24 9.79 -9.15
N SER A 37 -2.95 9.84 -9.49
CA SER A 37 -2.28 8.75 -10.21
C SER A 37 -2.30 7.43 -9.43
N LEU A 38 -2.05 7.47 -8.12
CA LEU A 38 -2.17 6.30 -7.26
C LEU A 38 -3.59 5.74 -7.30
N ARG A 39 -4.60 6.59 -7.10
CA ARG A 39 -6.02 6.19 -7.14
C ARG A 39 -6.39 5.54 -8.47
N GLU A 40 -5.96 6.12 -9.58
CA GLU A 40 -6.19 5.57 -10.91
C GLU A 40 -5.55 4.18 -11.06
N CYS A 41 -4.32 4.00 -10.60
CA CYS A 41 -3.66 2.70 -10.65
C CYS A 41 -4.40 1.65 -9.81
N VAL A 42 -4.84 2.00 -8.59
CA VAL A 42 -5.57 1.09 -7.70
C VAL A 42 -6.88 0.62 -8.32
N LEU A 43 -7.63 1.56 -8.89
CA LEU A 43 -8.90 1.29 -9.55
C LEU A 43 -8.72 0.44 -10.80
N ASN A 44 -7.73 0.77 -11.64
CA ASN A 44 -7.43 0.01 -12.86
C ASN A 44 -6.94 -1.41 -12.59
N LYS A 45 -6.06 -1.57 -11.59
CA LYS A 45 -5.46 -2.87 -11.27
C LYS A 45 -6.31 -3.69 -10.29
N LYS A 46 -7.47 -3.18 -9.87
CA LYS A 46 -8.39 -3.80 -8.90
C LYS A 46 -7.63 -4.29 -7.66
N VAL A 47 -6.76 -3.45 -7.11
CA VAL A 47 -6.06 -3.80 -5.86
C VAL A 47 -7.09 -3.81 -4.74
N LYS A 48 -7.52 -5.01 -4.32
CA LYS A 48 -8.60 -5.18 -3.34
C LYS A 48 -8.15 -4.95 -1.90
N LYS A 49 -6.84 -5.03 -1.62
CA LYS A 49 -6.24 -4.80 -0.29
C LYS A 49 -4.81 -4.29 -0.43
N PHE A 50 -4.53 -3.10 0.10
CA PHE A 50 -3.18 -2.72 0.49
C PHE A 50 -2.98 -3.19 1.92
N SER A 51 -2.41 -4.38 2.10
CA SER A 51 -1.95 -4.82 3.41
C SER A 51 -0.52 -4.37 3.57
N LEU A 52 -0.27 -3.45 4.51
CA LEU A 52 1.06 -3.32 5.09
C LEU A 52 1.33 -4.64 5.81
N ALA A 53 2.46 -5.27 5.53
CA ALA A 53 2.81 -6.59 6.05
C ALA A 53 2.97 -6.55 7.58
N ASP A 54 1.85 -6.65 8.30
CA ASP A 54 1.71 -7.11 9.69
C ASP A 54 0.24 -7.42 10.04
N GLN A 55 -0.52 -7.99 9.10
CA GLN A 55 -1.91 -8.42 9.32
C GLN A 55 -2.14 -9.86 8.82
N GLU A 56 -1.09 -10.68 8.71
CA GLU A 56 -1.22 -12.10 8.33
C GLU A 56 -1.23 -13.06 9.54
N GLN A 57 -1.17 -12.58 10.79
CA GLN A 57 -1.26 -13.47 11.95
C GLN A 57 -2.19 -12.94 13.02
N LYS A 58 -3.49 -13.17 12.86
CA LYS A 58 -4.41 -13.41 13.99
C LYS A 58 -5.75 -14.08 13.66
N ASP A 59 -5.90 -14.69 12.49
CA ASP A 59 -6.95 -15.69 12.24
C ASP A 59 -6.40 -17.11 12.41
N ALA A 60 -5.72 -17.36 13.54
CA ALA A 60 -5.39 -18.70 14.01
C ALA A 60 -6.12 -18.98 15.33
N LYS A 61 -7.39 -19.37 15.19
CA LYS A 61 -8.17 -20.35 15.99
C LYS A 61 -8.02 -20.35 17.52
N PRO A 62 -9.12 -20.23 18.30
CA PRO A 62 -9.31 -21.06 19.48
C PRO A 62 -9.96 -22.38 19.08
N ILE A 63 -9.34 -23.47 19.54
CA ILE A 63 -9.83 -24.82 19.49
C ILE A 63 -10.99 -24.93 20.47
N ASP A 64 -12.23 -24.96 19.98
CA ASP A 64 -13.37 -25.38 20.80
C ASP A 64 -13.36 -26.90 20.92
N LYS A 65 -12.78 -27.35 22.03
CA LYS A 65 -12.77 -28.73 22.51
C LYS A 65 -13.72 -28.79 23.70
N LYS A 66 -15.00 -29.09 23.48
CA LYS A 66 -15.93 -29.74 24.44
C LYS A 66 -17.37 -29.81 23.92
N ALA A 67 -17.87 -31.03 23.70
CA ALA A 67 -18.95 -31.66 24.47
C ALA A 67 -19.02 -33.13 24.07
#